data_AF-K7FRV2-F1
#
_entry.id   AF-K7FRV2-F1
#
_cell.length_a   1.000
_cell.length_b   1.000
_cell.length_c   1.000
_cell.angle_alpha   90.00
_cell.angle_beta   90.00
_cell.angle_gamma   90.00
#
_symmetry.space_group_name_H-M   'P 1'
#
loop_
_entity.id
_entity.type
_entity.pdbx_description
1 polymer ?
#
loop_
_entity_poly.entity_id
_entity_poly.type
_entity_poly.pdbx_seq_one_letter_code
_entity_poly.pdbx_strand_id
1 'polypeptide(L)'
;RGFLSEPYLRIEQVRVPRDKLVGRSRPGRYSHILDDLYKTNALPPTARRSRIGVLYAPRADGTADMHIVINGEDMGPSARNLPAARPLYAVIDVFASTKSVRVIQVEYGLPSLQTLCRLVIQKHIVHRLAMDGLDLPPLLKDFCKYE
;
A
#
# COMPACT_ATOMS: atom_id res chain seq x y z
N ARG A 1 -11.21 -14.36 18.88
CA ARG A 1 -10.52 -15.12 17.80
C ARG A 1 -9.57 -14.15 17.12
N GLY A 2 -8.27 -14.22 17.43
CA GLY A 2 -7.29 -13.31 16.84
C GLY A 2 -7.16 -13.56 15.35
N PHE A 3 -7.63 -12.63 14.53
CA PHE A 3 -7.35 -12.64 13.10
C PHE A 3 -5.86 -12.35 12.91
N LEU A 4 -5.04 -13.39 12.79
CA LEU A 4 -3.81 -13.27 12.02
C LEU A 4 -4.26 -13.05 10.57
N SER A 5 -4.50 -11.79 10.22
CA SER A 5 -4.74 -11.36 8.85
C SER A 5 -3.65 -11.96 7.96
N GLU A 6 -4.02 -12.73 6.94
CA GLU A 6 -3.05 -13.32 6.02
C GLU A 6 -2.10 -12.23 5.49
N PRO A 7 -0.77 -12.44 5.47
CA PRO A 7 0.18 -11.39 5.11
C PRO A 7 0.02 -10.88 3.67
N TYR A 8 -0.70 -11.63 2.84
CA TYR A 8 -0.99 -11.30 1.45
C TYR A 8 -2.50 -11.20 1.23
N LEU A 9 -2.91 -10.27 0.38
CA LEU A 9 -4.23 -10.26 -0.24
C LEU A 9 -4.12 -11.05 -1.54
N ARG A 10 -4.94 -12.09 -1.68
CA ARG A 10 -5.02 -12.88 -2.90
C ARG A 10 -6.15 -12.35 -3.77
N ILE A 11 -5.81 -11.93 -4.98
CA ILE A 11 -6.77 -11.49 -6.00
C ILE A 11 -6.52 -12.36 -7.22
N GLU A 12 -7.41 -13.32 -7.44
CA GLU A 12 -7.24 -14.39 -8.42
C GLU A 12 -5.87 -15.11 -8.27
N GLN A 13 -5.00 -15.00 -9.28
CA GLN A 13 -3.62 -15.52 -9.35
C GLN A 13 -2.57 -14.56 -8.73
N VAL A 14 -2.93 -13.34 -8.38
CA VAL A 14 -2.01 -12.31 -7.89
C VAL A 14 -1.99 -12.29 -6.35
N ARG A 15 -0.80 -12.10 -5.76
CA ARG A 15 -0.60 -12.08 -4.29
C ARG A 15 0.03 -10.78 -3.80
N VAL A 16 -0.76 -9.85 -3.31
CA VAL A 16 -0.26 -8.52 -2.96
C VAL A 16 0.01 -8.40 -1.45
N PRO A 17 1.19 -7.92 -1.00
CA PRO A 17 1.48 -7.72 0.42
C PRO A 17 0.49 -6.75 1.09
N ARG A 18 -0.19 -7.17 2.16
CA ARG A 18 -1.23 -6.34 2.82
C ARG A 18 -0.67 -5.11 3.53
N ASP A 19 0.56 -5.17 3.99
CA ASP A 19 1.21 -4.10 4.77
C ASP A 19 1.30 -2.78 3.99
N LYS A 20 1.37 -2.84 2.66
CA LYS A 20 1.37 -1.68 1.75
C LYS A 20 -0.03 -1.27 1.32
N LEU A 21 -1.01 -2.17 1.42
CA LEU A 21 -2.38 -1.94 1.00
C LEU A 21 -3.23 -1.27 2.08
N VAL A 22 -2.78 -1.20 3.33
CA VAL A 22 -3.52 -0.57 4.43
C VAL A 22 -2.80 0.71 4.86
N GLY A 23 -3.57 1.77 5.12
CA GLY A 23 -3.05 3.00 5.70
C GLY A 23 -2.43 2.78 7.09
N ARG A 24 -1.41 3.55 7.43
CA ARG A 24 -0.87 3.62 8.79
C ARG A 24 -0.86 5.06 9.26
N SER A 25 -1.23 5.31 10.50
CA SER A 25 -1.16 6.62 11.15
C SER A 25 0.29 7.04 11.43
N ARG A 26 0.51 8.33 11.71
CA ARG A 26 1.80 8.77 12.25
C ARG A 26 1.80 8.43 13.73
N PRO A 27 2.97 8.16 14.33
CA PRO A 27 3.07 8.03 15.78
C PRO A 27 2.43 9.26 16.45
N GLY A 28 1.60 9.00 17.45
CA GLY A 28 0.85 10.01 18.16
C GLY A 28 -0.17 9.40 19.10
N ARG A 29 -0.79 10.24 19.92
CA ARG A 29 -1.69 9.83 21.02
C ARG A 29 -2.83 8.90 20.55
N TYR A 30 -3.32 9.09 19.32
CA TYR A 30 -4.45 8.35 18.76
C TYR A 30 -4.06 7.41 17.61
N SER A 31 -2.76 7.13 17.44
CA SER A 31 -2.25 6.32 16.33
C SER A 31 -2.87 4.92 16.28
N HIS A 32 -2.93 4.23 17.41
CA HIS A 32 -3.52 2.89 17.53
C HIS A 32 -4.99 2.84 17.10
N ILE A 33 -5.81 3.81 17.54
CA ILE A 33 -7.22 3.90 17.13
C ILE A 33 -7.33 4.12 15.62
N LEU A 34 -6.55 5.06 15.08
CA LEU A 34 -6.56 5.34 13.63
C LEU A 34 -6.12 4.12 12.82
N ASP A 35 -5.07 3.42 13.25
CA ASP A 35 -4.58 2.20 12.61
C ASP A 35 -5.66 1.12 12.57
N ASP A 36 -6.41 0.96 13.65
CA ASP A 36 -7.49 -0.02 13.71
C ASP A 36 -8.68 0.40 12.83
N LEU A 37 -9.01 1.69 12.76
CA LEU A 37 -10.04 2.20 11.85
C LEU A 37 -9.66 2.04 10.38
N TYR A 38 -8.37 2.15 10.02
CA TYR A 38 -7.90 1.85 8.67
C TYR A 38 -8.01 0.35 8.35
N LYS A 39 -7.68 -0.54 9.29
CA LYS A 39 -7.76 -2.00 9.09
C LYS A 39 -9.19 -2.51 8.98
N THR A 40 -10.13 -1.88 9.68
CA THR A 40 -11.54 -2.30 9.69
C THR A 40 -12.37 -1.62 8.61
N ASN A 41 -11.77 -0.79 7.76
CA ASN A 41 -12.48 -0.02 6.74
C ASN A 41 -13.62 0.85 7.28
N ALA A 42 -13.52 1.28 8.54
CA ALA A 42 -14.49 2.16 9.17
C ALA A 42 -14.42 3.61 8.65
N LEU A 43 -13.26 4.02 8.12
CA LEU A 43 -13.07 5.34 7.53
C LEU A 43 -13.43 5.35 6.05
N PRO A 44 -13.92 6.48 5.51
CA PRO A 44 -14.15 6.62 4.07
C PRO A 44 -12.90 6.29 3.24
N PRO A 45 -13.05 5.76 2.01
CA PRO A 45 -11.93 5.50 1.11
C PRO A 45 -11.12 6.75 0.75
N THR A 46 -11.74 7.94 0.86
CA THR A 46 -11.12 9.25 0.63
C THR A 46 -10.48 9.86 1.88
N ALA A 47 -10.60 9.20 3.04
CA ALA A 47 -9.97 9.67 4.25
C ALA A 47 -8.44 9.73 4.09
N ARG A 48 -7.81 10.66 4.82
CA ARG A 48 -6.36 10.85 4.76
C ARG A 48 -5.67 9.53 5.11
N ARG A 49 -4.72 9.11 4.25
CA ARG A 49 -3.95 7.86 4.34
C ARG A 49 -4.71 6.57 4.05
N SER A 50 -5.99 6.63 3.70
CA SER A 50 -6.64 5.50 3.03
C SER A 50 -5.86 5.14 1.76
N ARG A 51 -5.82 3.84 1.46
CA ARG A 51 -5.10 3.28 0.32
C ARG A 51 -6.12 2.75 -0.67
N ILE A 52 -6.02 3.23 -1.90
CA ILE A 52 -6.80 2.71 -3.03
C ILE A 52 -5.79 2.11 -4.01
N GLY A 53 -5.92 0.81 -4.26
CA GLY A 53 -5.14 0.09 -5.25
C GLY A 53 -6.00 -0.21 -6.47
N VAL A 54 -5.40 -0.13 -7.65
CA VAL A 54 -5.99 -0.67 -8.88
C VAL A 54 -5.07 -1.80 -9.32
N LEU A 55 -5.62 -3.00 -9.42
CA LEU A 55 -4.87 -4.19 -9.82
C LEU A 55 -5.44 -4.74 -11.11
N TYR A 56 -4.55 -5.14 -12.01
CA TYR A 56 -4.88 -5.87 -13.22
C TYR A 56 -4.50 -7.33 -13.05
N ALA A 57 -5.50 -8.21 -13.05
CA ALA A 57 -5.33 -9.65 -12.86
C ALA A 57 -5.40 -10.36 -14.22
N PRO A 58 -4.27 -10.85 -14.77
CA PRO A 58 -4.21 -11.41 -16.12
C PRO A 58 -4.80 -12.82 -16.17
N ARG A 59 -5.67 -13.09 -17.14
CA ARG A 59 -6.34 -14.38 -17.35
C ARG A 59 -5.63 -15.19 -18.44
N ALA A 60 -5.90 -16.49 -18.46
CA ALA A 60 -5.27 -17.42 -19.41
C ALA A 60 -5.68 -17.17 -20.88
N ASP A 61 -6.80 -16.48 -21.11
CA ASP A 61 -7.34 -16.17 -22.44
C ASP A 61 -6.73 -14.89 -23.07
N GLY A 62 -5.71 -14.29 -22.44
CA GLY A 62 -5.09 -13.05 -22.92
C GLY A 62 -5.88 -11.79 -22.56
N THR A 63 -6.92 -11.91 -21.75
CA THR A 63 -7.62 -10.78 -21.14
C THR A 63 -7.21 -10.59 -19.68
N ALA A 64 -7.76 -9.58 -19.03
CA ALA A 64 -7.53 -9.32 -17.61
C ALA A 64 -8.74 -8.67 -16.97
N ASP A 65 -8.93 -8.95 -15.69
CA ASP A 65 -9.94 -8.31 -14.85
C ASP A 65 -9.28 -7.21 -14.01
N MET A 66 -9.93 -6.05 -13.94
CA MET A 66 -9.48 -4.91 -13.14
C MET A 66 -10.19 -4.93 -11.80
N HIS A 67 -9.42 -5.01 -10.72
CA HIS A 67 -9.90 -5.01 -9.34
C HIS A 67 -9.55 -3.69 -8.66
N ILE A 68 -10.48 -3.20 -7.83
CA ILE A 68 -10.23 -2.09 -6.92
C ILE A 68 -9.99 -2.66 -5.53
N VAL A 69 -8.90 -2.24 -4.91
CA VAL A 69 -8.56 -2.60 -3.54
C VAL A 69 -8.70 -1.38 -2.66
N ILE A 70 -9.42 -1.49 -1.54
CA ILE A 70 -9.51 -0.41 -0.56
C ILE A 70 -8.95 -0.94 0.75
N ASN A 71 -7.86 -0.35 1.23
CA ASN A 71 -7.28 -0.65 2.54
C ASN A 71 -7.09 -2.17 2.77
N GLY A 72 -6.52 -2.86 1.79
CA GLY A 72 -6.24 -4.30 1.87
C GLY A 72 -7.45 -5.21 1.68
N GLU A 73 -8.59 -4.69 1.28
CA GLU A 73 -9.78 -5.46 0.90
C GLU A 73 -10.05 -5.37 -0.60
N ASP A 74 -10.23 -6.50 -1.26
CA ASP A 74 -10.60 -6.57 -2.68
C ASP A 74 -12.11 -6.30 -2.83
N MET A 75 -12.45 -5.27 -3.60
CA MET A 75 -13.84 -4.91 -3.92
C MET A 75 -14.39 -5.72 -5.10
N GLY A 76 -13.58 -6.62 -5.65
CA GLY A 76 -13.92 -7.47 -6.77
C GLY A 76 -13.66 -6.81 -8.13
N PRO A 77 -13.98 -7.55 -9.21
CA PRO A 77 -13.71 -7.11 -10.57
C PRO A 77 -14.66 -5.97 -10.95
N SER A 78 -14.09 -4.77 -11.03
CA SER A 78 -14.77 -3.54 -11.45
C SER A 78 -14.92 -3.44 -12.96
N ALA A 79 -14.03 -4.10 -13.71
CA ALA A 79 -14.13 -4.29 -15.15
C ALA A 79 -13.52 -5.64 -15.53
N ARG A 80 -14.06 -6.29 -16.56
CA ARG A 80 -13.67 -7.65 -16.99
C ARG A 80 -13.27 -7.69 -18.46
N ASN A 81 -12.56 -8.75 -18.82
CA ASN A 81 -12.21 -9.08 -20.21
C ASN A 81 -11.47 -7.94 -20.92
N LEU A 82 -10.67 -7.20 -20.17
CA LEU A 82 -9.93 -6.10 -20.73
C LEU A 82 -8.68 -6.62 -21.47
N PRO A 83 -8.25 -5.97 -22.55
CA PRO A 83 -7.16 -6.48 -23.37
C PRO A 83 -5.81 -6.37 -22.65
N ALA A 84 -5.16 -7.50 -22.39
CA ALA A 84 -3.84 -7.55 -21.74
C ALA A 84 -2.68 -7.38 -22.73
N ALA A 85 -2.94 -7.41 -24.04
CA ALA A 85 -1.93 -7.30 -25.09
C ALA A 85 -1.37 -5.88 -25.29
N ARG A 86 -1.96 -4.86 -24.66
CA ARG A 86 -1.55 -3.45 -24.80
C ARG A 86 -1.29 -2.82 -23.43
N PRO A 87 -0.33 -1.88 -23.32
CA PRO A 87 -0.09 -1.17 -22.08
C PRO A 87 -1.31 -0.34 -21.70
N LEU A 88 -1.53 -0.23 -20.39
CA LEU A 88 -2.59 0.58 -19.82
C LEU A 88 -1.97 1.69 -19.00
N TYR A 89 -2.70 2.79 -18.93
CA TYR A 89 -2.28 3.97 -18.21
C TYR A 89 -3.25 4.22 -17.07
N ALA A 90 -2.71 4.37 -15.87
CA ALA A 90 -3.50 4.78 -14.72
C ALA A 90 -3.79 6.28 -14.85
N VAL A 91 -5.07 6.65 -14.78
CA VAL A 91 -5.52 8.04 -14.74
C VAL A 91 -6.15 8.28 -13.37
N ILE A 92 -5.73 9.37 -12.72
CA ILE A 92 -6.29 9.79 -11.44
C ILE A 92 -6.87 11.19 -11.64
N ASP A 93 -8.17 11.31 -11.45
CA ASP A 93 -8.85 12.60 -11.37
C ASP A 93 -9.07 12.95 -9.89
N VAL A 94 -8.63 14.15 -9.48
CA VAL A 94 -8.68 14.62 -8.10
C VAL A 94 -9.73 15.72 -7.99
N PHE A 95 -10.84 15.38 -7.33
CA PHE A 95 -11.99 16.28 -7.24
C PHE A 95 -12.54 16.42 -5.80
N ALA A 96 -13.22 17.55 -5.55
CA ALA A 96 -13.95 17.90 -4.34
C ALA A 96 -13.15 17.84 -3.01
N SER A 97 -13.45 16.87 -2.16
CA SER A 97 -12.88 16.71 -0.81
C SER A 97 -11.46 16.16 -0.83
N THR A 98 -11.04 15.54 -1.94
CA THR A 98 -9.68 15.03 -2.10
C THR A 98 -8.74 16.19 -2.48
N LYS A 99 -7.76 16.48 -1.62
CA LYS A 99 -6.82 17.59 -1.83
C LYS A 99 -5.51 17.19 -2.50
N SER A 100 -5.06 15.98 -2.26
CA SER A 100 -3.83 15.45 -2.85
C SER A 100 -3.86 13.93 -2.82
N VAL A 101 -3.16 13.33 -3.78
CA VAL A 101 -2.92 11.89 -3.85
C VAL A 101 -1.41 11.65 -3.87
N ARG A 102 -0.98 10.48 -3.39
CA ARG A 102 0.40 10.01 -3.51
C ARG A 102 0.36 8.64 -4.15
N VAL A 103 0.99 8.52 -5.31
CA VAL A 103 1.20 7.22 -5.95
C VAL A 103 2.27 6.48 -5.16
N ILE A 104 1.95 5.23 -4.81
CA ILE A 104 2.85 4.35 -4.08
C ILE A 104 3.00 3.09 -4.89
N GLN A 105 4.25 2.77 -5.21
CA GLN A 105 4.58 1.54 -5.86
C GLN A 105 4.39 0.40 -4.85
N VAL A 106 3.44 -0.49 -5.14
CA VAL A 106 3.29 -1.74 -4.40
C VAL A 106 4.24 -2.74 -5.04
N GLU A 107 5.26 -3.14 -4.30
CA GLU A 107 6.32 -4.01 -4.80
C GLU A 107 5.78 -5.44 -4.93
N TYR A 108 5.21 -5.77 -6.08
CA TYR A 108 4.87 -7.14 -6.43
C TYR A 108 6.02 -7.74 -7.27
N GLY A 109 6.97 -8.38 -6.59
CA GLY A 109 8.05 -9.15 -7.22
C GLY A 109 9.37 -8.41 -7.46
N LEU A 110 9.42 -7.07 -7.39
CA LEU A 110 10.66 -6.32 -7.47
C LEU A 110 10.68 -5.10 -6.52
N PRO A 111 11.52 -5.11 -5.47
CA PRO A 111 11.64 -3.97 -4.58
C PRO A 111 12.39 -2.81 -5.24
N SER A 112 11.98 -1.59 -4.94
CA SER A 112 12.72 -0.39 -5.37
C SER A 112 14.09 -0.32 -4.69
N LEU A 113 15.05 0.37 -5.33
CA LEU A 113 16.34 0.65 -4.70
C LEU A 113 16.17 1.34 -3.34
N GLN A 114 15.21 2.27 -3.25
CA GLN A 114 14.90 2.98 -2.01
C GLN A 114 14.48 2.01 -0.88
N THR A 115 13.61 1.05 -1.19
CA THR A 115 13.20 0.02 -0.23
C THR A 115 14.37 -0.89 0.15
N LEU A 116 15.16 -1.33 -0.82
CA LEU A 116 16.35 -2.16 -0.57
C LEU A 116 17.35 -1.46 0.35
N CYS A 117 17.70 -0.20 0.06
CA CYS A 117 18.59 0.60 0.91
C CYS A 117 18.03 0.74 2.33
N ARG A 118 16.74 1.00 2.47
CA ARG A 118 16.10 1.07 3.78
C ARG A 118 16.18 -0.25 4.54
N LEU A 119 15.90 -1.38 3.89
CA LEU A 119 15.99 -2.70 4.54
C LEU A 119 17.41 -2.97 5.03
N VAL A 120 18.43 -2.61 4.24
CA VAL A 120 19.83 -2.71 4.64
C VAL A 120 20.12 -1.82 5.86
N ILE A 121 19.68 -0.57 5.86
CA ILE A 121 19.84 0.35 7.01
C ILE A 121 19.18 -0.23 8.26
N GLN A 122 17.93 -0.68 8.15
CA GLN A 122 17.18 -1.27 9.27
C GLN A 122 17.85 -2.53 9.83
N LYS A 123 18.45 -3.36 8.97
CA LYS A 123 19.16 -4.58 9.39
C LYS A 123 20.38 -4.28 10.26
N HIS A 124 21.06 -3.14 10.03
CA HIS A 124 22.27 -2.78 10.75
C HIS A 124 22.02 -1.90 11.99
N ILE A 125 20.76 -1.59 12.29
CA ILE A 125 20.39 -0.69 13.39
C ILE A 125 19.72 -1.47 14.49
N VAL A 126 20.36 -1.48 15.65
CA VAL A 126 20.00 -2.28 16.82
C VAL A 126 18.63 -1.90 17.40
N HIS A 127 18.24 -0.62 17.32
CA HIS A 127 16.96 -0.13 17.83
C HIS A 127 16.39 1.01 16.99
N ARG A 128 15.06 1.11 16.87
CA ARG A 128 14.39 2.16 16.07
C ARG A 128 14.74 3.59 16.51
N LEU A 129 15.15 3.77 17.76
CA LEU A 129 15.61 5.06 18.31
C LEU A 129 17.03 5.42 17.82
N ALA A 130 17.88 4.44 17.51
CA ALA A 130 19.21 4.69 16.97
C ALA A 130 19.17 5.26 15.54
N MET A 131 18.02 5.16 14.85
CA MET A 131 17.77 5.88 13.59
C MET A 131 17.89 7.40 13.73
N ASP A 132 17.57 7.96 14.89
CA ASP A 132 17.67 9.41 15.14
C ASP A 132 19.11 9.90 15.16
N GLY A 133 20.05 9.02 15.55
CA GLY A 133 21.47 9.32 15.63
C GLY A 133 22.21 9.25 14.29
N LEU A 134 21.57 8.78 13.22
CA LEU A 134 22.19 8.79 11.89
C LEU A 134 22.31 10.22 11.36
N ASP A 135 23.37 10.52 10.62
CA ASP A 135 23.48 11.79 9.89
C ASP A 135 22.72 11.71 8.55
N LEU A 136 21.40 11.52 8.66
CA LEU A 136 20.48 11.47 7.52
C LEU A 136 19.49 12.64 7.56
N PRO A 137 19.07 13.15 6.39
CA PRO A 137 17.96 14.08 6.29
C PRO A 137 16.70 13.59 7.03
N PRO A 138 15.91 14.47 7.68
CA PRO A 138 14.73 14.09 8.45
C PRO A 138 13.74 13.21 7.67
N LEU A 139 13.55 13.50 6.37
CA LEU A 139 12.68 12.72 5.49
C LEU A 139 13.14 11.27 5.32
N LEU A 140 14.46 11.03 5.27
CA LEU A 140 15.01 9.68 5.15
C LEU A 140 14.95 8.93 6.49
N LYS A 141 15.14 9.63 7.61
CA LYS A 141 14.90 9.07 8.95
C LYS A 141 13.46 8.62 9.10
N ASP A 142 12.51 9.47 8.73
CA ASP A 142 11.07 9.16 8.77
C ASP A 142 10.73 7.99 7.83
N PHE A 143 11.27 7.98 6.62
CA PHE A 143 11.08 6.87 5.67
C PHE A 143 11.57 5.55 6.26
N CYS A 144 12.77 5.52 6.83
CA CYS A 144 13.34 4.33 7.46
C CYS A 144 12.57 3.89 8.70
N LYS A 145 11.90 4.81 9.40
CA LYS A 145 11.13 4.49 10.60
C LYS A 145 9.69 4.07 10.32
N TYR A 146 9.02 4.68 9.35
CA TYR A 146 7.54 4.71 9.31
C TYR A 146 6.90 4.20 8.03
N GLU A 147 7.60 4.24 6.89
CA GLU A 147 7.11 3.65 5.63
C GLU A 147 7.29 2.12 5.65
#